data_AF-A0A1V6Z3C9-F1
#
_entry.id   AF-A0A1V6Z3C9-F1
#
_cell.length_a   1.000
_cell.length_b   1.000
_cell.length_c   1.000
_cell.angle_alpha   90.00
_cell.angle_beta   90.00
_cell.angle_gamma   90.00
#
_symmetry.space_group_name_H-M   'P 1'
#
loop_
_entity.id
_entity.type
_entity.pdbx_description
1 polymer ?
#
loop_
_entity_poly.entity_id
_entity_poly.type
_entity_poly.pdbx_seq_one_letter_code
_entity_poly.pdbx_strand_id
1 'polypeptide(L)'
;MELPICGVKLQTIYSSTYISVMGAAYKIAITEGGEGSRNHIQVLANSVVATILSIAHAIVLTKTTNTESCFSLGQNAADILMVGIVANYAAVAADTFSSELGILSKCKPRLITSLDLREVPPGTNGGVTATGLGAGLLGSFIVSATSAAVLPFCASAGLKDRFLWTIAMTIWGALGSVLDSVLGGLLQASVVDKRTGKVVEGSGGRKVLIHPSTGKPVVSADSTARTTGSIHNAAIHGTRVTNVAEESQESRRLETGHDWLDNNGVNLLMAATMSVGAMGIAQWFWELDVFELLV
;
A
#
# COMPACT_ATOMS: atom_id res chain seq x y z
N MET A 1 -11.28 -9.34 -47.37
CA MET A 1 -11.78 -9.89 -46.09
C MET A 1 -10.57 -10.51 -45.40
N GLU A 2 -9.71 -9.65 -44.86
CA GLU A 2 -8.44 -10.06 -44.22
C GLU A 2 -8.58 -9.96 -42.70
N LEU A 3 -7.86 -10.83 -42.00
CA LEU A 3 -8.17 -11.31 -40.65
C LEU A 3 -8.11 -10.24 -39.55
N PRO A 4 -9.18 -10.03 -38.75
CA PRO A 4 -9.14 -9.22 -37.51
C PRO A 4 -8.34 -9.88 -36.36
N ILE A 5 -7.90 -11.14 -36.53
CA ILE A 5 -7.25 -11.94 -35.49
C ILE A 5 -5.82 -11.45 -35.15
N CYS A 6 -5.15 -10.76 -36.08
CA CYS A 6 -3.78 -10.28 -35.89
C CYS A 6 -3.73 -9.00 -35.01
N GLY A 7 -4.66 -8.06 -35.22
CA GLY A 7 -4.74 -6.81 -34.46
C GLY A 7 -5.09 -7.02 -32.98
N VAL A 8 -6.06 -7.90 -32.69
CA VAL A 8 -6.45 -8.25 -31.32
C VAL A 8 -5.29 -8.89 -30.53
N LYS A 9 -4.47 -9.71 -31.20
CA LYS A 9 -3.26 -10.31 -30.59
C LYS A 9 -2.23 -9.24 -30.24
N LEU A 10 -1.96 -8.29 -31.15
CA LEU A 10 -0.97 -7.24 -30.94
C LEU A 10 -1.38 -6.30 -29.78
N GLN A 11 -2.65 -5.97 -29.68
CA GLN A 11 -3.20 -5.10 -28.63
C GLN A 11 -3.22 -5.75 -27.24
N THR A 12 -3.55 -7.05 -27.18
CA THR A 12 -3.42 -7.84 -25.94
C THR A 12 -1.96 -7.95 -25.52
N ILE A 13 -1.02 -8.08 -26.46
CA ILE A 13 0.41 -8.10 -26.20
C ILE A 13 0.90 -6.74 -25.68
N TYR A 14 0.43 -5.61 -26.23
CA TYR A 14 0.80 -4.28 -25.73
C TYR A 14 0.23 -3.99 -24.33
N SER A 15 -1.04 -4.30 -24.08
CA SER A 15 -1.63 -4.17 -22.75
C SER A 15 -0.94 -5.09 -21.75
N SER A 16 -0.63 -6.33 -22.13
CA SER A 16 0.14 -7.27 -21.29
C SER A 16 1.57 -6.82 -21.04
N THR A 17 2.24 -6.22 -22.03
CA THR A 17 3.61 -5.68 -21.90
C THR A 17 3.61 -4.46 -20.99
N TYR A 18 2.66 -3.56 -21.17
CA TYR A 18 2.47 -2.40 -20.31
C TYR A 18 2.20 -2.79 -18.84
N ILE A 19 1.23 -3.68 -18.60
CA ILE A 19 0.93 -4.19 -17.25
C ILE A 19 2.16 -4.87 -16.65
N SER A 20 2.91 -5.64 -17.45
CA SER A 20 4.13 -6.30 -16.99
C SER A 20 5.25 -5.31 -16.67
N VAL A 21 5.44 -4.27 -17.48
CA VAL A 21 6.48 -3.26 -17.26
C VAL A 21 6.12 -2.34 -16.10
N MET A 22 4.86 -1.93 -15.96
CA MET A 22 4.39 -1.18 -14.80
C MET A 22 4.42 -2.03 -13.53
N GLY A 23 4.04 -3.31 -13.62
CA GLY A 23 4.18 -4.27 -12.55
C GLY A 23 5.65 -4.49 -12.17
N ALA A 24 6.57 -4.50 -13.14
CA ALA A 24 8.01 -4.59 -12.90
C ALA A 24 8.58 -3.29 -12.30
N ALA A 25 8.15 -2.12 -12.77
CA ALA A 25 8.56 -0.82 -12.22
C ALA A 25 8.05 -0.65 -10.79
N TYR A 26 6.80 -1.04 -10.55
CA TYR A 26 6.24 -1.18 -9.21
C TYR A 26 7.05 -2.18 -8.38
N LYS A 27 7.37 -3.36 -8.92
CA LYS A 27 8.18 -4.37 -8.23
C LYS A 27 9.58 -3.86 -7.88
N ILE A 28 10.25 -3.15 -8.79
CA ILE A 28 11.56 -2.55 -8.57
C ILE A 28 11.46 -1.50 -7.46
N ALA A 29 10.49 -0.59 -7.59
CA ALA A 29 10.20 0.42 -6.58
C ALA A 29 10.03 -0.26 -5.19
N ILE A 30 9.20 -1.30 -5.07
CA ILE A 30 8.96 -1.94 -3.77
C ILE A 30 10.09 -2.88 -3.29
N THR A 31 11.00 -3.34 -4.16
CA THR A 31 12.08 -4.28 -3.79
C THR A 31 13.30 -3.55 -3.22
N GLU A 32 13.51 -2.28 -3.58
CA GLU A 32 14.62 -1.47 -3.07
C GLU A 32 14.38 -0.90 -1.66
N GLY A 33 13.16 -0.97 -1.14
CA GLY A 33 12.79 -0.51 0.21
C GLY A 33 12.87 -1.60 1.28
N GLY A 34 14.05 -2.18 1.56
CA GLY A 34 14.24 -3.12 2.70
C GLY A 34 13.71 -2.52 4.02
N GLU A 35 13.05 -3.24 4.92
CA GLU A 35 13.45 -4.48 5.59
C GLU A 35 12.23 -5.14 6.28
N GLY A 36 11.82 -6.33 5.83
CA GLY A 36 10.74 -7.10 6.46
C GLY A 36 10.05 -8.04 5.47
N SER A 37 9.67 -9.24 5.92
CA SER A 37 8.86 -10.17 5.11
C SER A 37 7.47 -9.55 4.90
N ARG A 38 7.34 -8.70 3.87
CA ARG A 38 6.04 -8.26 3.37
C ARG A 38 5.27 -9.51 2.98
N ASN A 39 4.18 -9.77 3.70
CA ASN A 39 3.32 -10.89 3.37
C ASN A 39 2.80 -10.67 1.94
N HIS A 40 2.72 -11.73 1.15
CA HIS A 40 2.10 -11.74 -0.19
C HIS A 40 0.69 -11.07 -0.20
N ILE A 41 0.03 -11.04 0.95
CA ILE A 41 -1.24 -10.35 1.22
C ILE A 41 -1.14 -8.83 1.03
N GLN A 42 -0.05 -8.19 1.48
CA GLN A 42 0.16 -6.74 1.32
C GLN A 42 0.38 -6.37 -0.15
N VAL A 43 1.14 -7.21 -0.88
CA VAL A 43 1.33 -7.05 -2.32
C VAL A 43 -0.01 -7.20 -3.06
N LEU A 44 -0.85 -8.13 -2.62
CA LEU A 44 -2.19 -8.34 -3.18
C LEU A 44 -3.13 -7.15 -2.89
N ALA A 45 -3.16 -6.65 -1.65
CA ALA A 45 -4.00 -5.49 -1.27
C ALA A 45 -3.70 -4.25 -2.11
N ASN A 46 -2.42 -4.02 -2.37
CA ASN A 46 -1.92 -2.90 -3.19
C ASN A 46 -2.22 -3.02 -4.69
N SER A 47 -2.43 -4.24 -5.21
CA SER A 47 -2.50 -4.50 -6.67
C SER A 47 -3.86 -4.99 -7.15
N VAL A 48 -4.79 -5.34 -6.26
CA VAL A 48 -6.10 -5.89 -6.65
C VAL A 48 -6.91 -4.89 -7.48
N VAL A 49 -6.91 -3.60 -7.11
CA VAL A 49 -7.65 -2.55 -7.81
C VAL A 49 -7.09 -2.34 -9.21
N ALA A 50 -5.77 -2.17 -9.34
CA ALA A 50 -5.12 -2.09 -10.65
C ALA A 50 -5.38 -3.33 -11.51
N THR A 51 -5.43 -4.52 -10.91
CA THR A 51 -5.72 -5.78 -11.63
C THR A 51 -7.14 -5.77 -12.19
N ILE A 52 -8.14 -5.39 -11.38
CA ILE A 52 -9.54 -5.28 -11.82
C ILE A 52 -9.67 -4.26 -12.96
N LEU A 53 -9.07 -3.08 -12.81
CA LEU A 53 -9.09 -2.04 -13.83
C LEU A 53 -8.36 -2.47 -15.11
N SER A 54 -7.27 -3.21 -14.99
CA SER A 54 -6.53 -3.76 -16.13
C SER A 54 -7.34 -4.80 -16.89
N ILE A 55 -8.07 -5.67 -16.18
CA ILE A 55 -8.98 -6.63 -16.80
C ILE A 55 -10.13 -5.89 -17.51
N ALA A 56 -10.72 -4.89 -16.85
CA ALA A 56 -11.77 -4.07 -17.47
C ALA A 56 -11.27 -3.37 -18.75
N HIS A 57 -10.07 -2.77 -18.69
CA HIS A 57 -9.44 -2.13 -19.84
C HIS A 57 -9.18 -3.14 -20.98
N ALA A 58 -8.65 -4.32 -20.66
CA ALA A 58 -8.46 -5.38 -21.65
C ALA A 58 -9.80 -5.82 -22.30
N ILE A 59 -10.87 -5.96 -21.52
CA ILE A 59 -12.21 -6.29 -22.05
C ILE A 59 -12.71 -5.20 -23.00
N VAL A 60 -12.60 -3.92 -22.63
CA VAL A 60 -12.97 -2.79 -23.49
C VAL A 60 -12.17 -2.80 -24.78
N LEU A 61 -10.87 -3.02 -24.70
CA LEU A 61 -10.00 -3.14 -25.87
C LEU A 61 -10.38 -4.30 -26.80
N THR A 62 -10.89 -5.43 -26.27
CA THR A 62 -11.35 -6.54 -27.13
C THR A 62 -12.66 -6.26 -27.86
N LYS A 63 -13.47 -5.33 -27.37
CA LYS A 63 -14.72 -4.92 -28.02
C LYS A 63 -14.49 -3.86 -29.10
N THR A 64 -13.46 -3.02 -28.92
CA THR A 64 -13.12 -1.96 -29.87
C THR A 64 -12.47 -2.55 -31.13
N THR A 65 -13.12 -2.39 -32.29
CA THR A 65 -12.69 -2.96 -33.58
C THR A 65 -11.62 -2.15 -34.34
N ASN A 66 -11.17 -1.01 -33.80
CA ASN A 66 -10.20 -0.14 -34.47
C ASN A 66 -8.75 -0.60 -34.23
N THR A 67 -7.98 -0.64 -35.32
CA THR A 67 -6.70 -1.35 -35.45
C THR A 67 -5.47 -0.73 -34.78
N GLU A 68 -5.58 0.40 -34.07
CA GLU A 68 -4.48 0.96 -33.29
C GLU A 68 -5.02 1.64 -32.03
N SER A 69 -5.05 0.92 -30.91
CA SER A 69 -5.44 1.52 -29.63
C SER A 69 -4.22 2.18 -28.97
N CYS A 70 -4.16 3.49 -29.11
CA CYS A 70 -3.19 4.36 -28.45
C CYS A 70 -3.84 5.12 -27.31
N PHE A 71 -3.03 5.52 -26.32
CA PHE A 71 -3.49 6.37 -25.22
C PHE A 71 -3.67 7.80 -25.73
N SER A 72 -4.92 8.27 -25.74
CA SER A 72 -5.32 9.50 -26.44
C SER A 72 -5.49 10.73 -25.54
N LEU A 73 -5.22 10.59 -24.25
CA LEU A 73 -5.46 11.60 -23.21
C LEU A 73 -6.89 12.16 -23.24
N GLY A 74 -7.88 11.27 -23.19
CA GLY A 74 -9.27 11.67 -22.99
C GLY A 74 -10.10 11.81 -24.25
N GLN A 75 -9.65 11.28 -25.38
CA GLN A 75 -10.49 11.16 -26.58
C GLN A 75 -11.26 9.83 -26.61
N ASN A 76 -10.90 8.88 -25.74
CA ASN A 76 -11.55 7.58 -25.61
C ASN A 76 -11.86 7.32 -24.13
N ALA A 77 -13.07 6.84 -23.82
CA ALA A 77 -13.46 6.45 -22.47
C ALA A 77 -12.52 5.41 -21.84
N ALA A 78 -11.88 4.55 -22.65
CA ALA A 78 -10.87 3.59 -22.20
C ALA A 78 -9.66 4.25 -21.51
N ASP A 79 -9.33 5.51 -21.86
CA ASP A 79 -8.25 6.27 -21.23
C ASP A 79 -8.51 6.52 -19.74
N ILE A 80 -9.78 6.58 -19.33
CA ILE A 80 -10.17 6.72 -17.91
C ILE A 80 -9.67 5.51 -17.12
N LEU A 81 -9.83 4.29 -17.65
CA LEU A 81 -9.34 3.08 -16.98
C LEU A 81 -7.81 3.09 -16.85
N MET A 82 -7.11 3.60 -17.87
CA MET A 82 -5.65 3.76 -17.82
C MET A 82 -5.20 4.78 -16.78
N VAL A 83 -5.91 5.91 -16.63
CA VAL A 83 -5.70 6.86 -15.55
C VAL A 83 -5.81 6.18 -14.19
N GLY A 84 -6.87 5.40 -13.96
CA GLY A 84 -7.05 4.66 -12.71
C GLY A 84 -5.92 3.66 -12.42
N ILE A 85 -5.46 2.93 -13.44
CA ILE A 85 -4.35 1.97 -13.31
C ILE A 85 -3.05 2.67 -12.91
N VAL A 86 -2.68 3.76 -13.59
CA VAL A 86 -1.45 4.51 -13.28
C VAL A 86 -1.54 5.16 -11.91
N ALA A 87 -2.68 5.77 -11.60
CA ALA A 87 -2.93 6.38 -10.29
C ALA A 87 -2.75 5.38 -9.15
N ASN A 88 -3.26 4.14 -9.31
CA ASN A 88 -3.06 3.08 -8.33
C ASN A 88 -1.57 2.83 -8.06
N TYR A 89 -0.80 2.50 -9.12
CA TYR A 89 0.61 2.16 -8.96
C TYR A 89 1.44 3.34 -8.45
N ALA A 90 1.13 4.57 -8.88
CA ALA A 90 1.83 5.77 -8.43
C ALA A 90 1.57 6.04 -6.94
N ALA A 91 0.33 5.93 -6.48
CA ALA A 91 -0.05 6.12 -5.08
C ALA A 91 0.57 5.06 -4.17
N VAL A 92 0.50 3.80 -4.56
CA VAL A 92 1.07 2.69 -3.79
C VAL A 92 2.60 2.75 -3.74
N ALA A 93 3.25 3.12 -4.84
CA ALA A 93 4.70 3.33 -4.85
C ALA A 93 5.11 4.51 -3.96
N ALA A 94 4.36 5.61 -3.98
CA ALA A 94 4.59 6.74 -3.08
C ALA A 94 4.47 6.34 -1.61
N ASP A 95 3.40 5.61 -1.26
CA ASP A 95 3.19 5.13 0.10
C ASP A 95 4.31 4.19 0.57
N THR A 96 4.71 3.26 -0.29
CA THR A 96 5.83 2.35 -0.04
C THR A 96 7.14 3.12 0.20
N PHE A 97 7.50 4.05 -0.68
CA PHE A 97 8.74 4.80 -0.50
C PHE A 97 8.68 5.67 0.76
N SER A 98 7.52 6.27 1.02
CA SER A 98 7.31 7.13 2.17
C SER A 98 7.49 6.39 3.49
N SER A 99 6.95 5.18 3.61
CA SER A 99 7.08 4.36 4.82
C SER A 99 8.49 3.79 5.00
N GLU A 100 9.07 3.19 3.96
CA GLU A 100 10.37 2.51 4.05
C GLU A 100 11.55 3.49 4.17
N LEU A 101 11.53 4.62 3.45
CA LEU A 101 12.59 5.64 3.58
C LEU A 101 12.28 6.67 4.67
N GLY A 102 11.00 6.83 5.04
CA GLY A 102 10.58 7.72 6.12
C GLY A 102 11.06 7.26 7.49
N ILE A 103 11.20 5.95 7.72
CA ILE A 103 11.72 5.40 8.99
C ILE A 103 13.21 5.73 9.20
N LEU A 104 13.95 5.98 8.11
CA LEU A 104 15.35 6.41 8.15
C LEU A 104 15.52 7.90 8.47
N SER A 105 14.42 8.65 8.59
CA SER A 105 14.49 10.07 8.91
C SER A 105 15.09 10.30 10.29
N LYS A 106 16.03 11.25 10.37
CA LYS A 106 16.61 11.69 11.65
C LYS A 106 15.64 12.56 12.45
N CYS A 107 14.62 13.10 11.81
CA CYS A 107 13.57 13.90 12.44
C CYS A 107 12.46 12.99 12.95
N LYS A 108 11.91 13.32 14.12
CA LYS A 108 10.75 12.59 14.66
C LYS A 108 9.53 12.78 13.76
N PRO A 109 8.76 11.73 13.47
CA PRO A 109 7.50 11.86 12.74
C PRO A 109 6.48 12.71 13.48
N ARG A 110 5.58 13.31 12.71
CA ARG A 110 4.45 14.11 13.22
C ARG A 110 3.14 13.49 12.80
N LEU A 111 2.19 13.39 13.72
CA LEU A 111 0.89 12.78 13.43
C LEU A 111 0.06 13.71 12.54
N ILE A 112 -0.27 13.27 11.31
CA ILE A 112 -0.99 14.09 10.33
C ILE A 112 -2.43 14.42 10.74
N THR A 113 -3.05 13.56 11.54
CA THR A 113 -4.42 13.74 12.04
C THR A 113 -4.49 14.64 13.29
N SER A 114 -3.35 15.01 13.87
CA SER A 114 -3.28 15.94 15.00
C SER A 114 -3.24 17.38 14.50
N LEU A 115 -4.13 18.24 14.99
CA LEU A 115 -4.15 19.67 14.65
C LEU A 115 -2.81 20.36 14.96
N ASP A 116 -2.16 19.98 16.06
CA ASP A 116 -0.87 20.54 16.47
C ASP A 116 0.35 19.86 15.82
N LEU A 117 0.14 18.88 14.92
CA LEU A 117 1.20 18.05 14.30
C LEU A 117 2.21 17.55 15.35
N ARG A 118 1.69 16.99 16.45
CA ARG A 118 2.50 16.54 17.58
C ARG A 118 3.48 15.44 17.15
N GLU A 119 4.65 15.43 17.80
CA GLU A 119 5.64 14.38 17.57
C GLU A 119 5.13 13.03 18.07
N VAL A 120 5.38 11.99 17.29
CA VAL A 120 5.05 10.60 17.63
C VAL A 120 6.26 9.69 17.42
N PRO A 121 6.32 8.53 18.09
CA PRO A 121 7.40 7.57 17.88
C PRO A 121 7.48 7.09 16.42
N PRO A 122 8.68 6.80 15.89
CA PRO A 122 8.84 6.14 14.59
C PRO A 122 8.02 4.85 14.47
N GLY A 123 7.36 4.67 13.32
CA GLY A 123 6.44 3.56 13.05
C GLY A 123 5.00 3.79 13.52
N THR A 124 4.65 5.00 14.00
CA THR A 124 3.25 5.30 14.34
C THR A 124 2.42 5.49 13.07
N ASN A 125 1.26 4.82 12.98
CA ASN A 125 0.32 4.98 11.88
C ASN A 125 -0.12 6.44 11.75
N GLY A 126 -0.01 6.99 10.54
CA GLY A 126 -0.23 8.40 10.25
C GLY A 126 0.86 9.36 10.72
N GLY A 127 2.00 8.85 11.18
CA GLY A 127 3.20 9.64 11.43
C GLY A 127 3.91 9.96 10.12
N VAL A 128 4.03 11.25 9.76
CA VAL A 128 4.70 11.70 8.54
C VAL A 128 6.03 12.40 8.86
N THR A 129 7.01 12.24 7.97
CA THR A 129 8.29 12.96 8.00
C THR A 129 8.54 13.66 6.66
N ALA A 130 9.32 14.74 6.65
CA ALA A 130 9.70 15.41 5.40
C ALA A 130 10.48 14.47 4.46
N THR A 131 11.33 13.60 5.02
CA THR A 131 12.06 12.57 4.26
C THR A 131 11.09 11.57 3.64
N GLY A 132 10.08 11.11 4.38
CA GLY A 132 9.04 10.20 3.87
C GLY A 132 8.23 10.84 2.74
N LEU A 133 7.79 12.09 2.90
CA LEU A 133 7.07 12.81 1.85
C LEU A 133 7.93 13.00 0.58
N GLY A 134 9.21 13.35 0.73
CA GLY A 134 10.14 13.46 -0.40
C GLY A 134 10.40 12.12 -1.08
N ALA A 135 10.52 11.04 -0.30
CA ALA A 135 10.63 9.68 -0.82
C ALA A 135 9.37 9.25 -1.57
N GLY A 136 8.18 9.54 -1.05
CA GLY A 136 6.92 9.24 -1.72
C GLY A 136 6.75 10.01 -3.04
N LEU A 137 7.20 11.26 -3.09
CA LEU A 137 7.27 12.04 -4.33
C LEU A 137 8.21 11.37 -5.35
N LEU A 138 9.36 10.86 -4.91
CA LEU A 138 10.29 10.14 -5.78
C LEU A 138 9.68 8.81 -6.29
N GLY A 139 9.03 8.04 -5.42
CA GLY A 139 8.37 6.78 -5.79
C GLY A 139 7.27 6.97 -6.83
N SER A 140 6.39 7.96 -6.61
CA SER A 140 5.35 8.32 -7.60
C SER A 140 5.95 8.87 -8.89
N PHE A 141 7.03 9.65 -8.84
CA PHE A 141 7.73 10.13 -10.02
C PHE A 141 8.29 8.98 -10.88
N ILE A 142 8.95 8.00 -10.27
CA ILE A 142 9.50 6.83 -10.98
C ILE A 142 8.40 6.09 -11.75
N VAL A 143 7.26 5.82 -11.09
CA VAL A 143 6.12 5.13 -11.72
C VAL A 143 5.51 6.00 -12.83
N SER A 144 5.33 7.29 -12.58
CA SER A 144 4.73 8.23 -13.54
C SER A 144 5.60 8.41 -14.77
N ALA A 145 6.90 8.60 -14.60
CA ALA A 145 7.86 8.71 -15.70
C ALA A 145 7.94 7.40 -16.50
N THR A 146 7.91 6.26 -15.82
CA THR A 146 7.87 4.95 -16.50
C THR A 146 6.59 4.80 -17.32
N SER A 147 5.44 5.20 -16.77
CA SER A 147 4.17 5.19 -17.53
C SER A 147 4.25 6.09 -18.76
N ALA A 148 4.84 7.28 -18.63
CA ALA A 148 5.01 8.22 -19.75
C ALA A 148 5.94 7.68 -20.85
N ALA A 149 6.91 6.83 -20.49
CA ALA A 149 7.85 6.23 -21.43
C ALA A 149 7.28 4.99 -22.15
N VAL A 150 6.45 4.21 -21.47
CA VAL A 150 5.98 2.89 -21.92
C VAL A 150 4.59 2.93 -22.55
N LEU A 151 3.74 3.88 -22.14
CA LEU A 151 2.41 4.04 -22.73
C LEU A 151 2.50 4.38 -24.22
N PRO A 152 1.71 3.71 -25.08
CA PRO A 152 1.66 4.02 -26.51
C PRO A 152 0.78 5.26 -26.72
N PHE A 153 1.31 6.44 -26.43
CA PHE A 153 0.65 7.72 -26.70
C PHE A 153 0.32 7.85 -28.20
N CYS A 154 -0.87 8.36 -28.52
CA CYS A 154 -1.25 8.64 -29.91
C CYS A 154 -0.28 9.63 -30.57
N ALA A 155 -0.18 9.60 -31.90
CA ALA A 155 0.73 10.48 -32.65
C ALA A 155 0.48 11.99 -32.43
N SER A 156 -0.73 12.35 -31.99
CA SER A 156 -1.12 13.71 -31.59
C SER A 156 -0.49 14.17 -30.27
N ALA A 157 -0.07 13.24 -29.40
CA ALA A 157 0.49 13.56 -28.09
C ALA A 157 2.00 13.79 -28.17
N GLY A 158 2.40 15.03 -27.88
CA GLY A 158 3.80 15.47 -27.92
C GLY A 158 4.54 15.22 -26.60
N LEU A 159 5.81 15.66 -26.57
CA LEU A 159 6.64 15.58 -25.36
C LEU A 159 6.05 16.39 -24.20
N LYS A 160 5.37 17.50 -24.50
CA LYS A 160 4.67 18.33 -23.52
C LYS A 160 3.56 17.55 -22.79
N ASP A 161 2.78 16.75 -23.52
CA ASP A 161 1.67 15.99 -22.95
C ASP A 161 2.17 14.87 -22.04
N ARG A 162 3.25 14.20 -22.44
CA ARG A 162 3.94 13.20 -21.60
C ARG A 162 4.53 13.81 -20.33
N PHE A 163 5.07 15.03 -20.43
CA PHE A 163 5.60 15.76 -19.29
C PHE A 163 4.49 16.18 -18.31
N LEU A 164 3.38 16.73 -18.83
CA LEU A 164 2.21 17.08 -18.03
C LEU A 164 1.58 15.84 -17.38
N TRP A 165 1.46 14.75 -18.11
CA TRP A 165 1.04 13.45 -17.58
C TRP A 165 1.92 12.99 -16.42
N THR A 166 3.24 13.06 -16.58
CA THR A 166 4.19 12.69 -15.54
C THR A 166 3.99 13.54 -14.29
N ILE A 167 3.88 14.86 -14.44
CA ILE A 167 3.65 15.77 -13.30
C ILE A 167 2.32 15.46 -12.61
N ALA A 168 1.23 15.33 -13.39
CA ALA A 168 -0.10 15.08 -12.86
C ALA A 168 -0.14 13.77 -12.04
N MET A 169 0.39 12.69 -12.60
CA MET A 169 0.42 11.38 -11.93
C MET A 169 1.41 11.35 -10.75
N THR A 170 2.50 12.13 -10.80
CA THR A 170 3.44 12.26 -9.68
C THR A 170 2.76 12.96 -8.50
N ILE A 171 2.09 14.09 -8.75
CA ILE A 171 1.37 14.82 -7.69
C ILE A 171 0.25 13.95 -7.13
N TRP A 172 -0.54 13.33 -8.00
CA TRP A 172 -1.63 12.45 -7.58
C TRP A 172 -1.13 11.26 -6.76
N GLY A 173 -0.05 10.61 -7.20
CA GLY A 173 0.57 9.52 -6.45
C GLY A 173 1.10 9.97 -5.09
N ALA A 174 1.78 11.11 -5.01
CA ALA A 174 2.27 11.67 -3.75
C ALA A 174 1.11 12.02 -2.78
N LEU A 175 -0.03 12.49 -3.27
CA LEU A 175 -1.23 12.68 -2.45
C LEU A 175 -1.76 11.35 -1.89
N GLY A 176 -1.50 10.23 -2.58
CA GLY A 176 -1.86 8.90 -2.12
C GLY A 176 -1.17 8.49 -0.82
N SER A 177 0.13 8.79 -0.66
CA SER A 177 0.84 8.49 0.61
C SER A 177 0.38 9.39 1.76
N VAL A 178 -0.03 10.63 1.45
CA VAL A 178 -0.65 11.54 2.41
C VAL A 178 -2.02 10.99 2.84
N LEU A 179 -2.83 10.53 1.88
CA LEU A 179 -4.12 9.89 2.17
C LEU A 179 -3.94 8.64 3.02
N ASP A 180 -2.96 7.78 2.71
CA ASP A 180 -2.65 6.60 3.52
C ASP A 180 -2.33 6.98 4.96
N SER A 181 -1.48 8.00 5.15
CA SER A 181 -1.15 8.50 6.49
C SER A 181 -2.38 9.04 7.24
N VAL A 182 -3.29 9.73 6.55
CA VAL A 182 -4.55 10.19 7.17
C VAL A 182 -5.43 9.00 7.55
N LEU A 183 -5.63 8.05 6.64
CA LEU A 183 -6.45 6.87 6.88
C LEU A 183 -5.86 5.99 8.00
N GLY A 184 -4.54 5.79 8.01
CA GLY A 184 -3.85 5.05 9.06
C GLY A 184 -3.97 5.72 10.42
N GLY A 185 -3.78 7.04 10.48
CA GLY A 185 -3.95 7.80 11.73
C GLY A 185 -5.38 7.84 12.27
N LEU A 186 -6.39 7.61 11.41
CA LEU A 186 -7.81 7.58 11.79
C LEU A 186 -8.31 6.16 12.09
N LEU A 187 -7.93 5.19 11.27
CA LEU A 187 -8.56 3.86 11.16
C LEU A 187 -7.68 2.70 11.64
N GLN A 188 -6.41 2.95 12.01
CA GLN A 188 -5.51 1.95 12.56
C GLN A 188 -5.09 2.31 13.98
N ALA A 189 -5.03 1.32 14.87
CA ALA A 189 -4.46 1.47 16.19
C ALA A 189 -2.93 1.35 16.14
N SER A 190 -2.21 2.30 16.74
CA SER A 190 -0.76 2.17 17.01
C SER A 190 -0.50 1.88 18.47
N VAL A 191 0.24 0.80 18.75
CA VAL A 191 0.57 0.35 20.10
C VAL A 191 2.06 0.50 20.33
N VAL A 192 2.44 1.19 21.40
CA VAL A 192 3.84 1.36 21.82
C VAL A 192 4.14 0.48 23.02
N ASP A 193 5.29 -0.19 22.98
CA ASP A 193 5.87 -0.85 24.14
C ASP A 193 6.46 0.21 25.08
N LYS A 194 5.89 0.31 26.29
CA LYS A 194 6.29 1.25 27.35
C LYS A 194 7.76 1.09 27.75
N ARG A 195 8.34 -0.10 27.61
CA ARG A 195 9.73 -0.37 28.01
C ARG A 195 10.73 0.15 26.98
N THR A 196 10.40 0.06 25.69
CA THR A 196 11.31 0.39 24.59
C THR A 196 10.98 1.71 23.91
N GLY A 197 9.77 2.25 24.13
CA GLY A 197 9.24 3.42 23.42
C GLY A 197 9.03 3.17 21.92
N LYS A 198 9.10 1.92 21.47
CA LYS A 198 8.97 1.54 20.06
C LYS A 198 7.54 1.09 19.78
N VAL A 199 7.05 1.43 18.59
CA VAL A 199 5.78 0.90 18.08
C VAL A 199 5.94 -0.59 17.82
N VAL A 200 4.95 -1.38 18.25
CA VAL A 200 4.88 -2.81 18.04
C VAL A 200 3.78 -3.08 17.02
N GLU A 201 4.17 -3.59 15.85
CA GLU A 201 3.24 -4.10 14.85
C GLU A 201 3.19 -5.63 14.91
N GLY A 202 2.01 -6.21 14.64
CA GLY A 202 1.87 -7.65 14.48
C GLY A 202 2.48 -8.09 13.15
N SER A 203 3.08 -9.28 13.13
CA SER A 203 3.73 -9.80 11.93
C SER A 203 2.79 -9.83 10.71
N GLY A 204 3.25 -9.25 9.59
CA GLY A 204 2.52 -9.22 8.33
C GLY A 204 1.30 -8.29 8.31
N GLY A 205 1.36 -7.17 9.03
CA GLY A 205 0.30 -6.14 9.05
C GLY A 205 -0.90 -6.48 9.93
N ARG A 206 -0.78 -7.49 10.81
CA ARG A 206 -1.85 -7.90 11.71
C ARG A 206 -1.90 -7.00 12.95
N LYS A 207 -3.12 -6.84 13.47
CA LYS A 207 -3.40 -6.16 14.74
C LYS A 207 -2.68 -6.87 15.89
N VAL A 208 -2.10 -6.09 16.80
CA VAL A 208 -1.54 -6.61 18.06
C VAL A 208 -2.68 -6.70 19.07
N LEU A 209 -2.98 -7.92 19.55
CA LEU A 209 -3.98 -8.12 20.61
C LEU A 209 -3.54 -7.39 21.89
N ILE A 210 -4.39 -6.46 22.34
CA ILE A 210 -4.34 -5.90 23.68
C ILE A 210 -5.45 -6.60 24.46
N HIS A 211 -5.10 -7.42 25.46
CA HIS A 211 -6.13 -8.05 26.29
C HIS A 211 -6.85 -6.97 27.12
N PRO A 212 -8.19 -6.83 27.01
CA PRO A 212 -8.94 -6.05 27.98
C PRO A 212 -8.96 -6.84 29.29
N SER A 213 -8.63 -6.19 30.40
CA SER A 213 -8.82 -6.73 31.73
C SER A 213 -10.31 -6.89 32.05
N THR A 214 -10.90 -8.01 31.65
CA THR A 214 -12.16 -8.49 32.22
C THR A 214 -11.88 -9.81 32.90
N GLY A 215 -11.84 -9.75 34.23
CA GLY A 215 -11.48 -10.85 35.10
C GLY A 215 -12.39 -12.06 34.94
N LYS A 216 -11.75 -13.23 34.83
CA LYS A 216 -12.08 -14.47 35.53
C LYS A 216 -10.87 -15.40 35.38
N PRO A 217 -10.35 -16.02 36.46
CA PRO A 217 -9.30 -17.01 36.32
C PRO A 217 -9.90 -18.24 35.67
N VAL A 218 -9.54 -18.50 34.41
CA VAL A 218 -9.70 -19.83 33.83
C VAL A 218 -8.60 -20.68 34.45
N VAL A 219 -8.99 -21.43 35.48
CA VAL A 219 -8.20 -22.54 36.00
C VAL A 219 -8.07 -23.56 34.88
N SER A 220 -6.88 -23.65 34.29
CA SER A 220 -6.52 -24.79 33.45
C SER A 220 -6.29 -26.01 34.36
N ALA A 221 -7.30 -26.85 34.47
CA ALA A 221 -7.16 -28.29 34.67
C ALA A 221 -7.56 -28.94 33.32
N ASP A 222 -6.91 -29.93 32.76
CA ASP A 222 -6.17 -31.01 33.41
C ASP A 222 -5.17 -31.67 32.43
N SER A 223 -4.17 -32.24 33.05
CA SER A 223 -3.16 -33.20 32.65
C SER A 223 -3.60 -34.26 31.62
N THR A 224 -2.67 -34.74 30.77
CA THR A 224 -2.12 -36.12 30.83
C THR A 224 -1.03 -36.31 29.77
N ALA A 225 0.24 -36.06 30.12
CA ALA A 225 1.39 -36.62 29.41
C ALA A 225 2.02 -37.70 30.30
N ARG A 226 1.99 -38.94 29.82
CA ARG A 226 2.51 -40.12 30.53
C ARG A 226 4.03 -40.06 30.67
N THR A 227 4.48 -40.37 31.88
CA THR A 227 5.87 -40.54 32.31
C THR A 227 6.43 -41.91 31.94
N THR A 228 7.69 -41.93 31.50
CA THR A 228 8.74 -42.96 31.74
C THR A 228 10.02 -42.36 31.15
N GLY A 229 11.14 -42.12 31.81
CA GLY A 229 11.71 -42.50 33.11
C GLY A 229 13.19 -42.80 32.86
N SER A 230 14.14 -41.97 33.33
CA SER A 230 15.57 -42.32 33.50
C SER A 230 16.39 -41.20 34.17
N ILE A 231 16.54 -41.32 35.50
CA ILE A 231 17.73 -41.15 36.36
C ILE A 231 18.93 -40.34 35.82
N HIS A 232 19.28 -39.21 36.48
CA HIS A 232 20.60 -38.98 37.12
C HIS A 232 20.63 -37.74 38.05
N ASN A 233 21.32 -37.91 39.19
CA ASN A 233 21.52 -36.97 40.30
C ASN A 233 22.54 -35.86 39.99
N ALA A 234 22.40 -34.66 40.59
CA ALA A 234 23.43 -34.02 41.44
C ALA A 234 23.09 -32.59 41.90
N ALA A 235 22.92 -32.46 43.22
CA ALA A 235 23.41 -31.45 44.17
C ALA A 235 23.53 -29.93 43.82
N ILE A 236 22.81 -29.15 44.64
CA ILE A 236 23.28 -28.01 45.49
C ILE A 236 23.97 -26.82 44.78
N HIS A 237 23.24 -25.72 44.62
CA HIS A 237 23.66 -24.40 45.14
C HIS A 237 22.45 -23.49 45.35
N GLY A 238 22.21 -23.13 46.61
CA GLY A 238 21.18 -22.19 46.99
C GLY A 238 21.60 -20.77 46.66
N THR A 239 20.87 -20.14 45.76
CA THR A 239 20.85 -18.68 45.63
C THR A 239 19.46 -18.22 46.03
N ARG A 240 19.41 -17.48 47.14
CA ARG A 240 18.24 -16.78 47.66
C ARG A 240 17.77 -15.78 46.58
N VAL A 241 16.85 -16.20 45.72
CA VAL A 241 16.12 -15.30 44.84
C VAL A 241 15.16 -14.52 45.72
N THR A 242 15.53 -13.28 46.02
CA THR A 242 14.57 -12.27 46.45
C THR A 242 13.44 -12.27 45.42
N ASN A 243 12.22 -12.54 45.86
CA ASN A 243 11.01 -12.37 45.08
C ASN A 243 10.93 -10.91 44.62
N VAL A 244 11.54 -10.58 43.49
CA VAL A 244 11.18 -9.43 42.70
C VAL A 244 9.88 -9.86 42.05
N ALA A 245 8.77 -9.28 42.51
CA ALA A 245 7.48 -9.45 41.89
C ALA A 245 7.65 -9.20 40.38
N GLU A 246 7.43 -10.23 39.57
CA GLU A 246 7.35 -10.09 38.12
C GLU A 246 6.18 -9.15 37.81
N GLU A 247 6.52 -7.90 37.53
CA GLU A 247 5.65 -6.88 36.95
C GLU A 247 5.44 -7.23 35.46
N SER A 248 4.82 -8.38 35.18
CA SER A 248 4.85 -9.02 33.86
C SER A 248 3.63 -8.73 32.97
N GLN A 249 2.74 -7.79 33.28
CA GLN A 249 1.47 -7.70 32.54
C GLN A 249 0.97 -6.34 32.01
N GLU A 250 1.73 -5.23 32.07
CA GLU A 250 1.20 -3.93 31.57
C GLU A 250 2.16 -3.06 30.72
N SER A 251 2.94 -3.68 29.82
CA SER A 251 3.94 -2.94 29.04
C SER A 251 3.46 -2.32 27.72
N ARG A 252 2.16 -2.33 27.37
CA ARG A 252 1.68 -1.80 26.07
C ARG A 252 0.71 -0.64 26.25
N ARG A 253 0.90 0.45 25.49
CA ARG A 253 0.03 1.64 25.49
C ARG A 253 -0.46 1.93 24.07
N LEU A 254 -1.75 2.20 23.92
CA LEU A 254 -2.31 2.73 22.68
C LEU A 254 -1.88 4.19 22.52
N GLU A 255 -1.21 4.53 21.42
CA GLU A 255 -0.78 5.90 21.12
C GLU A 255 -1.83 6.68 20.32
N THR A 256 -2.41 6.06 19.29
CA THR A 256 -3.26 6.75 18.29
C THR A 256 -4.24 5.80 17.57
N GLY A 257 -5.30 6.40 17.03
CA GLY A 257 -6.24 5.79 16.08
C GLY A 257 -7.34 4.90 16.68
N HIS A 258 -8.25 4.43 15.81
CA HIS A 258 -9.28 3.46 16.13
C HIS A 258 -8.92 2.11 15.50
N ASP A 259 -9.23 0.99 16.15
CA ASP A 259 -8.87 -0.33 15.63
C ASP A 259 -9.89 -0.86 14.60
N TRP A 260 -10.18 -0.09 13.54
CA TRP A 260 -11.22 -0.43 12.55
C TRP A 260 -10.65 -1.29 11.43
N LEU A 261 -9.49 -0.91 10.86
CA LEU A 261 -8.84 -1.60 9.75
C LEU A 261 -7.43 -2.05 10.15
N ASP A 262 -6.96 -3.12 9.50
CA ASP A 262 -5.56 -3.51 9.53
C ASP A 262 -4.76 -2.77 8.44
N ASN A 263 -3.47 -3.06 8.31
CA ASN A 263 -2.63 -2.39 7.31
C ASN A 263 -3.12 -2.64 5.88
N ASN A 264 -3.46 -3.89 5.58
CA ASN A 264 -3.91 -4.28 4.25
C ASN A 264 -5.23 -3.59 3.86
N GLY A 265 -6.16 -3.44 4.82
CA GLY A 265 -7.43 -2.75 4.60
C GLY A 265 -7.26 -1.27 4.29
N VAL A 266 -6.36 -0.57 4.98
CA VAL A 266 -6.08 0.84 4.70
C VAL A 266 -5.41 1.01 3.33
N ASN A 267 -4.40 0.19 3.02
CA ASN A 267 -3.76 0.21 1.72
C ASN A 267 -4.74 -0.03 0.57
N LEU A 268 -5.63 -1.00 0.71
CA LEU A 268 -6.67 -1.28 -0.29
C LEU A 268 -7.62 -0.09 -0.44
N LEU A 269 -8.04 0.53 0.68
CA LEU A 269 -8.93 1.68 0.68
C LEU A 269 -8.27 2.90 0.00
N MET A 270 -7.01 3.17 0.32
CA MET A 270 -6.22 4.22 -0.32
C MET A 270 -6.10 3.95 -1.82
N ALA A 271 -5.66 2.75 -2.21
CA ALA A 271 -5.50 2.36 -3.62
C ALA A 271 -6.80 2.50 -4.42
N ALA A 272 -7.93 2.04 -3.85
CA ALA A 272 -9.25 2.19 -4.45
C ALA A 272 -9.67 3.65 -4.60
N THR A 273 -9.51 4.45 -3.54
CA THR A 273 -9.89 5.87 -3.53
C THR A 273 -9.07 6.68 -4.53
N MET A 274 -7.75 6.46 -4.57
CA MET A 274 -6.86 7.16 -5.48
C MET A 274 -7.12 6.77 -6.94
N SER A 275 -7.43 5.50 -7.21
CA SER A 275 -7.77 5.03 -8.56
C SER A 275 -9.08 5.62 -9.05
N VAL A 276 -10.16 5.48 -8.27
CA VAL A 276 -11.50 5.96 -8.63
C VAL A 276 -11.55 7.49 -8.64
N GLY A 277 -10.86 8.15 -7.71
CA GLY A 277 -10.74 9.61 -7.68
C GLY A 277 -10.06 10.17 -8.91
N ALA A 278 -8.96 9.55 -9.36
CA ALA A 278 -8.28 9.94 -10.60
C ALA A 278 -9.20 9.77 -11.81
N MET A 279 -9.91 8.64 -11.88
CA MET A 279 -10.89 8.36 -12.94
C MET A 279 -11.99 9.41 -12.96
N GLY A 280 -12.55 9.77 -11.81
CA GLY A 280 -13.60 10.79 -11.71
C GLY A 280 -13.12 12.19 -12.11
N ILE A 281 -11.90 12.57 -11.70
CA ILE A 281 -11.29 13.84 -12.13
C ILE A 281 -11.03 13.84 -13.63
N ALA A 282 -10.49 12.76 -14.18
CA ALA A 282 -10.24 12.64 -15.62
C ALA A 282 -11.54 12.66 -16.42
N GLN A 283 -12.57 11.96 -15.96
CA GLN A 283 -13.90 11.99 -16.55
C GLN A 283 -14.46 13.42 -16.59
N TRP A 284 -14.39 14.13 -15.46
CA TRP A 284 -14.85 15.51 -15.38
C TRP A 284 -14.02 16.47 -16.26
N PHE A 285 -12.70 16.31 -16.25
CA PHE A 285 -11.77 17.18 -16.99
C PHE A 285 -11.82 16.97 -18.51
N TRP A 286 -12.06 15.74 -18.96
CA TRP A 286 -12.18 15.38 -20.37
C TRP A 286 -13.63 15.37 -20.88
N GLU A 287 -14.60 15.68 -20.02
CA GLU A 287 -16.04 15.69 -20.35
C GLU A 287 -16.52 14.36 -20.98
N LEU A 288 -15.95 13.24 -20.54
CA LEU A 288 -16.26 11.91 -21.06
C LEU A 288 -17.43 11.26 -20.31
N ASP A 289 -18.24 10.49 -21.04
CA ASP A 289 -19.26 9.66 -20.42
C ASP A 289 -18.73 8.23 -20.18
N VAL A 290 -18.68 7.81 -18.92
CA VAL A 290 -18.28 6.44 -18.54
C VAL A 290 -19.23 5.38 -19.08
N PHE A 291 -20.46 5.72 -19.46
CA PHE A 291 -21.37 4.79 -20.13
C PHE A 291 -20.87 4.40 -21.52
N GLU A 292 -19.98 5.18 -22.15
CA GLU A 292 -19.31 4.80 -23.41
C GLU A 292 -18.37 3.59 -23.24
N LEU A 293 -17.96 3.25 -22.00
CA LEU A 293 -17.20 2.02 -21.73
C LEU A 293 -18.03 0.74 -21.91
N LEU A 294 -19.36 0.86 -21.89
CA LEU A 294 -20.29 -0.29 -21.90
C LEU A 294 -20.85 -0.60 -23.29
N VAL A 295 -20.77 0.37 -24.22
CA VAL A 295 -21.28 0.30 -25.59
C VAL A 295 -20.22 -0.29 -26.51
#